data_AF-A0A4S8HQA1-F1
#
_entry.id   AF-A0A4S8HQA1-F1
#
_cell.length_a   1.000
_cell.length_b   1.000
_cell.length_c   1.000
_cell.angle_alpha   90.00
_cell.angle_beta   90.00
_cell.angle_gamma   90.00
#
_symmetry.space_group_name_H-M   'P 1'
#
loop_
_entity.id
_entity.type
_entity.pdbx_description
1 polymer ?
#
loop_
_entity_poly.entity_id
_entity_poly.type
_entity_poly.pdbx_seq_one_letter_code
_entity_poly.pdbx_strand_id
1 'polypeptide(L)' 'MADIVDAKRELYEKLKNQQEVTGAGIKGSGKSEYIVIFVKELSNKITSLIPNTFKGIKVKAEKKGIAKSL' A
#
# COMPACT_ATOMS: atom_id res chain seq x y z
N MET A 1 -15.45 18.94 8.90
CA MET A 1 -14.41 18.77 7.84
C MET A 1 -12.99 18.73 8.41
N ALA A 2 -12.72 19.21 9.64
CA ALA A 2 -11.40 19.08 10.30
C ALA A 2 -11.11 17.66 10.83
N ASP A 3 -12.13 16.95 11.30
CA ASP A 3 -11.96 15.70 12.06
C ASP A 3 -11.21 14.59 11.30
N ILE A 4 -11.49 14.39 10.01
CA ILE A 4 -10.84 13.31 9.25
C ILE A 4 -9.40 13.66 8.84
N VAL A 5 -9.08 14.96 8.70
CA VAL A 5 -7.71 15.41 8.41
C VAL A 5 -6.81 15.18 9.61
N ASP A 6 -7.32 15.48 10.81
CA ASP A 6 -6.62 15.23 12.06
C ASP A 6 -6.52 13.73 12.36
N ALA A 7 -7.60 12.96 12.17
CA ALA A 7 -7.58 11.50 12.31
C ALA A 7 -6.58 10.84 11.35
N LYS A 8 -6.48 11.31 10.09
CA LYS A 8 -5.46 10.86 9.13
C LYS A 8 -4.05 11.14 9.67
N ARG A 9 -3.81 12.35 10.21
CA ARG A 9 -2.49 12.74 10.73
C ARG A 9 -2.11 11.89 11.93
N GLU A 10 -3.00 11.70 12.89
CA GLU A 10 -2.76 10.87 14.07
C GLU A 10 -2.49 9.41 13.68
N LEU A 11 -3.29 8.86 12.76
CA LEU A 11 -3.10 7.50 12.27
C LEU A 11 -1.75 7.33 11.54
N TYR A 12 -1.38 8.30 10.70
CA TYR A 12 -0.08 8.28 10.02
C TYR A 12 1.09 8.38 11.01
N GLU A 13 1.01 9.24 12.01
CA GLU A 13 2.05 9.39 13.04
C GLU A 13 2.29 8.11 13.84
N LYS A 14 1.23 7.32 14.10
CA LYS A 14 1.34 5.99 14.73
C LYS A 14 2.00 4.96 13.81
N LEU A 15 1.74 5.06 12.51
CA LEU A 15 2.13 4.06 11.52
C LEU A 15 3.44 4.38 10.77
N LYS A 16 3.92 5.63 10.77
CA LYS A 16 5.09 6.07 9.99
C LYS A 16 6.40 5.39 10.39
N ASN A 17 6.48 4.85 11.61
CA ASN A 17 7.64 4.09 12.08
C ASN A 17 7.65 2.65 11.55
N GLN A 18 6.55 2.20 10.94
CA GLN A 18 6.50 0.93 10.24
C GLN A 18 7.20 1.07 8.89
N GLN A 19 8.22 0.23 8.63
CA GLN A 19 9.00 0.23 7.38
C GLN A 19 8.12 0.12 6.12
N GLU A 20 6.94 -0.46 6.27
CA GLU A 20 6.02 -0.77 5.19
C GLU A 20 5.12 0.40 4.80
N VAL A 21 4.99 1.46 5.61
CA VAL A 21 4.05 2.58 5.37
C VAL A 21 4.78 3.76 4.72
N THR A 22 4.29 4.22 3.57
CA THR A 22 4.88 5.33 2.80
C THR A 22 4.10 6.62 2.84
N GLY A 23 2.84 6.58 3.28
CA GLY A 23 2.02 7.77 3.35
C GLY A 23 0.59 7.50 3.78
N ALA A 24 -0.17 8.57 3.97
CA ALA A 24 -1.61 8.52 4.21
C ALA A 24 -2.33 9.61 3.40
N GLY A 25 -3.51 9.28 2.88
CA GLY A 25 -4.40 10.18 2.16
C GLY A 25 -5.84 10.08 2.66
N ILE A 26 -6.72 10.91 2.12
CA ILE A 26 -8.16 10.81 2.31
C ILE A 26 -8.78 10.62 0.93
N LYS A 27 -9.74 9.71 0.82
CA LYS A 27 -10.49 9.45 -0.41
C LYS A 27 -11.98 9.39 -0.08
N GLY A 28 -12.81 9.85 -1.01
CA GLY A 28 -14.25 9.97 -0.84
C GLY A 28 -14.74 11.35 -1.28
N SER A 29 -16.05 11.52 -1.37
CA SER A 29 -16.70 12.80 -1.61
C SER A 29 -18.04 12.82 -0.88
N GLY A 30 -18.39 13.93 -0.24
CA GLY A 30 -19.66 14.09 0.48
C GLY A 30 -19.66 13.43 1.86
N LYS A 31 -20.63 12.54 2.12
CA LYS A 31 -20.89 11.96 3.46
C LYS A 31 -19.98 10.80 3.87
N SER A 32 -19.12 10.33 2.97
CA SER A 32 -18.31 9.12 3.18
C SER A 32 -16.86 9.38 2.79
N GLU A 33 -16.15 10.08 3.66
CA GLU A 33 -14.69 10.23 3.57
C GLU A 33 -14.01 9.10 4.35
N TYR A 34 -12.94 8.52 3.80
CA TYR A 34 -12.16 7.46 4.45
C TYR A 34 -10.66 7.70 4.31
N ILE A 35 -9.92 7.28 5.32
CA ILE A 35 -8.46 7.38 5.36
C ILE A 35 -7.85 6.22 4.55
N VAL A 36 -6.90 6.54 3.68
CA VAL A 36 -6.16 5.57 2.85
C VAL A 36 -4.71 5.54 3.33
N ILE A 37 -4.18 4.36 3.66
CA ILE A 37 -2.77 4.16 4.02
C ILE A 37 -2.03 3.56 2.82
N PHE A 38 -0.94 4.20 2.41
CA PHE A 38 -0.07 3.70 1.35
C PHE A 38 1.01 2.81 1.95
N VAL A 39 1.16 1.60 1.39
CA VAL A 39 2.15 0.62 1.84
C VAL A 39 3.14 0.27 0.71
N LYS A 40 4.44 0.27 1.00
CA LYS A 40 5.55 0.01 0.06
C LYS A 40 5.79 -1.47 -0.18
N GLU A 41 5.70 -2.27 0.88
CA GLU A 41 6.41 -3.54 0.94
C GLU A 41 5.50 -4.77 0.88
N LEU A 42 4.18 -4.60 0.80
CA LEU A 42 3.27 -5.74 0.64
C LEU A 42 3.64 -6.57 -0.59
N SER A 43 4.01 -5.88 -1.68
CA SER A 43 4.49 -6.52 -2.90
C SER A 43 5.82 -7.24 -2.70
N ASN A 44 6.76 -6.69 -1.91
CA ASN A 44 8.04 -7.36 -1.60
C ASN A 44 7.80 -8.67 -0.85
N LYS A 45 6.98 -8.64 0.20
CA LYS A 45 6.59 -9.83 0.99
C LYS A 45 5.91 -10.90 0.14
N ILE A 46 5.04 -10.51 -0.78
CA ILE A 46 4.40 -11.46 -1.69
C ILE A 46 5.42 -12.05 -2.67
N THR A 47 6.27 -11.20 -3.27
CA THR A 47 7.27 -11.68 -4.24
C THR A 47 8.35 -12.56 -3.61
N SER A 48 8.70 -12.36 -2.32
CA SER A 48 9.66 -13.23 -1.62
C SER A 48 9.14 -14.64 -1.36
N LEU A 49 7.82 -14.85 -1.39
CA LEU A 49 7.21 -16.18 -1.26
C LEU A 49 7.16 -16.94 -2.59
N ILE A 50 7.44 -16.28 -3.71
CA ILE A 50 7.44 -16.93 -5.03
C ILE A 50 8.75 -17.69 -5.16
N PRO A 51 8.72 -19.02 -5.34
CA PRO A 51 9.94 -19.80 -5.47
C PRO A 51 10.63 -19.46 -6.79
N ASN A 52 11.97 -19.33 -6.75
CA ASN A 52 12.80 -19.12 -7.95
C ASN A 52 12.75 -20.33 -8.90
N THR A 53 12.22 -21.47 -8.47
CA THR A 53 12.08 -22.70 -9.27
C THR A 53 10.79 -23.41 -8.92
N PHE A 54 9.96 -23.70 -9.92
CA PHE A 54 8.73 -24.48 -9.78
C PHE A 54 8.79 -25.68 -10.72
N LYS A 55 8.73 -26.90 -10.16
CA LYS A 55 8.86 -28.16 -10.93
C LYS A 55 10.11 -28.24 -11.82
N GLY A 56 11.24 -27.73 -11.34
CA GLY A 56 12.51 -27.73 -12.09
C GLY A 56 12.68 -26.59 -13.11
N ILE A 57 11.67 -25.72 -13.26
CA ILE A 57 11.72 -24.59 -14.19
C ILE A 57 11.98 -23.29 -13.43
N LYS A 58 12.93 -22.48 -13.89
CA LYS A 58 13.20 -21.14 -13.31
C LYS A 58 11.99 -20.23 -13.51
N VAL A 59 11.54 -19.60 -12.43
CA VAL A 59 10.40 -18.68 -12.43
C VAL A 59 10.86 -17.29 -12.01
N LYS A 60 10.38 -16.25 -12.69
CA LYS A 60 10.69 -14.85 -12.37
C LYS A 60 9.41 -14.13 -11.99
N ALA A 61 9.40 -13.51 -10.82
CA ALA A 61 8.33 -12.61 -10.41
C ALA A 61 8.61 -11.19 -10.94
N GLU A 62 7.62 -10.57 -11.57
CA GLU A 62 7.70 -9.19 -12.04
C GLU A 62 6.61 -8.36 -11.36
N LYS A 63 6.99 -7.19 -10.83
CA LYS A 63 6.02 -6.21 -10.32
C LYS A 63 5.49 -5.41 -11.49
N LYS A 64 4.26 -5.69 -11.92
CA LYS A 64 3.57 -4.88 -12.93
C LYS A 64 2.64 -3.89 -12.23
N GLY A 65 2.93 -2.61 -12.34
CA GLY A 65 2.00 -1.57 -11.92
C GLY A 65 0.77 -1.61 -12.82
N ILE A 66 -0.44 -1.56 -12.26
CA ILE A 66 -1.64 -1.31 -13.05
C ILE A 66 -1.54 0.15 -13.47
N ALA A 67 -1.15 0.40 -14.72
CA ALA A 67 -1.25 1.72 -15.31
C ALA A 67 -2.72 2.13 -15.24
N LYS A 68 -3.03 3.18 -14.48
CA LYS A 68 -4.32 3.86 -14.60
C LYS A 68 -4.36 4.40 -16.03
N SER A 69 -5.31 3.91 -16.82
CA SER A 69 -5.66 4.57 -18.07
C SER A 69 -6.03 6.02 -17.72
N LEU A 70 -5.30 6.96 -18.34
CA LEU A 70 -5.68 8.38 -18.38
C LEU A 70 -6.98 8.53 -19.18
#